data_AF-A0A7S3KVR2-F1
#
_entry.id   AF-A0A7S3KVR2-F1
#
_cell.length_a   1.000
_cell.length_b   1.000
_cell.length_c   1.000
_cell.angle_alpha   90.00
_cell.angle_beta   90.00
_cell.angle_gamma   90.00
#
_symmetry.space_group_name_H-M   'P 1'
#
loop_
_entity.id
_entity.type
_entity.pdbx_description
1 polymer ?
#
loop_
_entity_poly.entity_id
_entity_poly.type
_entity_poly.pdbx_seq_one_letter_code
_entity_poly.pdbx_strand_id
1 'polypeptide(L)'
;FEQTKDSLGEEVTLDAIYQVLRLMFKSREWESRYGAINISVKALDMTQLAPDSEIFQQFKTFLFEKCQILFIDEEFRVRNNVGDIMKKLIEVDGSKIYDEFKDLLFT
;
A
#
# COMPACT_ATOMS: atom_id res chain seq x y z
N PHE A 1 8.50 -22.03 -25.17
CA PHE A 1 7.54 -22.20 -24.08
C PHE A 1 8.25 -21.94 -22.77
N GLU A 2 8.41 -20.69 -22.38
CA GLU A 2 8.94 -20.33 -21.06
C GLU A 2 8.15 -19.12 -20.58
N GLN A 3 7.06 -19.39 -19.86
CA GLN A 3 6.32 -18.38 -19.09
C GLN A 3 5.36 -19.14 -18.16
N THR A 4 5.89 -19.60 -17.02
CA THR A 4 5.07 -20.14 -15.92
C THR A 4 5.74 -20.06 -14.56
N LYS A 5 6.93 -19.45 -14.43
CA LYS A 5 7.71 -19.51 -13.17
C LYS A 5 7.56 -18.33 -12.20
N ASP A 6 7.05 -17.17 -12.60
CA ASP A 6 7.12 -15.98 -11.72
C ASP A 6 5.78 -15.56 -11.07
N SER A 7 4.62 -15.82 -11.68
CA SER A 7 3.35 -15.30 -11.15
C SER A 7 2.94 -15.93 -9.82
N LEU A 8 3.11 -17.24 -9.65
CA LEU A 8 2.77 -17.94 -8.39
C LEU A 8 3.70 -17.54 -7.23
N GLY A 9 4.95 -17.21 -7.49
CA GLY A 9 5.91 -16.81 -6.45
C GLY A 9 5.62 -15.39 -5.95
N GLU A 10 5.31 -14.48 -6.86
CA GLU A 10 4.95 -13.09 -6.54
C GLU A 10 3.60 -13.00 -5.81
N GLU A 11 2.59 -13.75 -6.27
CA GLU A 11 1.25 -13.78 -5.68
C GLU A 11 1.26 -14.32 -4.24
N VAL A 12 2.01 -15.39 -3.98
CA VAL A 12 2.21 -15.93 -2.62
C VAL A 12 2.99 -14.95 -1.73
N THR A 13 3.91 -14.18 -2.31
CA THR A 13 4.70 -13.19 -1.56
C THR A 13 3.85 -11.99 -1.14
N LEU A 14 2.97 -11.50 -2.02
CA LEU A 14 2.06 -10.40 -1.70
C LEU A 14 0.98 -10.77 -0.70
N ASP A 15 0.40 -11.97 -0.78
CA ASP A 15 -0.58 -12.41 0.22
C ASP A 15 0.07 -12.49 1.62
N ALA A 16 1.29 -13.03 1.72
CA ALA A 16 2.02 -13.05 2.99
C ALA A 16 2.30 -11.63 3.52
N ILE A 17 2.75 -10.72 2.66
CA ILE A 17 2.95 -9.30 3.00
C ILE A 17 1.64 -8.68 3.47
N TYR A 18 0.54 -8.95 2.77
CA TYR A 18 -0.79 -8.43 3.09
C TYR A 18 -1.23 -8.83 4.49
N GLN A 19 -1.08 -10.10 4.87
CA GLN A 19 -1.45 -10.56 6.21
C GLN A 19 -0.62 -9.89 7.30
N VAL A 20 0.69 -9.72 7.08
CA VAL A 20 1.56 -9.00 8.01
C VAL A 20 1.13 -7.54 8.16
N LEU A 21 0.90 -6.84 7.04
CA LEU A 21 0.46 -5.45 7.04
C LEU A 21 -0.87 -5.25 7.78
N ARG A 22 -1.84 -6.17 7.61
CA ARG A 22 -3.13 -6.10 8.32
C ARG A 22 -2.97 -6.10 9.83
N LEU A 23 -2.00 -6.86 10.35
CA LEU A 23 -1.70 -6.90 11.78
C LEU A 23 -0.99 -5.61 12.21
N MET A 24 0.01 -5.17 11.45
CA MET A 24 0.82 -4.01 11.80
C MET A 24 0.02 -2.69 11.78
N PHE A 25 -0.83 -2.47 10.78
CA PHE A 25 -1.69 -1.27 10.72
C PHE A 25 -2.71 -1.19 11.86
N LYS A 26 -3.07 -2.32 12.48
CA LYS A 26 -3.99 -2.38 13.62
C LYS A 26 -3.28 -2.34 14.98
N SER A 27 -1.95 -2.31 14.99
CA SER A 27 -1.17 -2.33 16.21
C SER A 27 -1.41 -1.07 17.05
N ARG A 28 -1.37 -1.21 18.37
CA ARG A 28 -1.40 -0.08 19.31
C ARG A 28 -0.08 0.67 19.32
N GLU A 29 1.03 -0.02 19.06
CA GLU A 29 2.36 0.58 18.96
C GLU A 29 2.48 1.35 17.65
N TRP A 30 2.75 2.65 17.73
CA TRP A 30 2.83 3.51 16.54
C TRP A 30 3.98 3.10 15.63
N GLU A 31 5.07 2.55 16.17
CA GLU A 31 6.23 2.04 15.43
C GLU A 31 5.82 0.91 14.48
N SER A 32 4.86 0.08 14.87
CA SER A 32 4.32 -0.98 14.01
C SER A 32 3.54 -0.39 12.85
N ARG A 33 2.71 0.63 13.10
CA ARG A 33 1.94 1.31 12.05
C ARG A 33 2.87 2.08 11.10
N TYR A 34 3.88 2.75 11.64
CA TYR A 34 4.94 3.38 10.88
C TYR A 34 5.73 2.37 10.03
N GLY A 35 6.09 1.23 10.62
CA GLY A 35 6.74 0.13 9.90
C GLY A 35 5.87 -0.43 8.75
N ALA A 36 4.56 -0.52 8.96
CA ALA A 36 3.62 -0.97 7.94
C ALA A 36 3.60 -0.05 6.72
N ILE A 37 3.69 1.27 6.93
CA ILE A 37 3.83 2.25 5.85
C ILE A 37 5.08 1.95 5.02
N ASN A 38 6.24 1.80 5.68
CA ASN A 38 7.51 1.56 4.99
C ASN A 38 7.52 0.23 4.22
N ILE A 39 6.96 -0.83 4.80
CA ILE A 39 6.83 -2.13 4.14
C ILE A 39 5.90 -2.03 2.93
N SER A 40 4.81 -1.25 3.03
CA SER A 40 3.87 -1.05 1.93
C SER A 40 4.53 -0.34 0.74
N VAL A 41 5.29 0.73 0.99
CA VAL A 41 6.09 1.42 -0.04
C VAL A 41 7.10 0.45 -0.68
N LYS A 42 7.78 -0.35 0.15
CA LYS A 42 8.75 -1.32 -0.35
C LYS A 42 8.11 -2.45 -1.16
N ALA A 43 6.92 -2.91 -0.78
CA ALA A 43 6.16 -3.91 -1.53
C ALA A 43 5.78 -3.36 -2.91
N LEU A 44 5.35 -2.10 -3.01
CA LEU A 44 5.08 -1.44 -4.29
C LEU A 44 6.33 -1.28 -5.18
N ASP A 45 7.53 -1.15 -4.59
CA ASP A 45 8.80 -1.15 -5.34
C ASP A 45 9.20 -2.54 -5.84
N MET A 46 9.04 -3.55 -5.00
CA MET A 46 9.54 -4.90 -5.26
C MET A 46 8.64 -5.68 -6.22
N THR A 47 7.35 -5.40 -6.14
CA THR A 47 6.35 -6.12 -6.93
C THR A 47 6.21 -5.33 -8.23
N GLN A 48 6.80 -5.84 -9.32
CA GLN A 48 6.65 -5.27 -10.67
C GLN A 48 5.25 -5.54 -11.21
N LEU A 49 4.22 -5.34 -10.37
CA LEU A 49 2.87 -5.66 -10.71
C LEU A 49 2.43 -4.75 -11.85
N ALA A 50 1.88 -5.37 -12.88
CA ALA A 50 1.14 -4.63 -13.88
C ALA A 50 0.05 -3.82 -13.16
N PRO A 51 -0.08 -2.51 -13.41
CA PRO A 51 -1.11 -1.69 -12.78
C PRO A 51 -2.52 -2.27 -12.99
N ASP A 52 -2.78 -2.92 -14.12
CA ASP A 52 -4.08 -3.53 -14.41
C ASP A 52 -4.27 -4.93 -13.80
N SER A 53 -3.28 -5.46 -13.08
CA SER A 53 -3.41 -6.78 -12.44
C SER A 53 -4.40 -6.74 -11.28
N GLU A 54 -5.18 -7.82 -11.13
CA GLU A 54 -6.15 -7.94 -10.05
C GLU A 54 -5.50 -7.81 -8.68
N ILE A 55 -4.34 -8.45 -8.48
CA ILE A 55 -3.57 -8.41 -7.24
C ILE A 55 -3.16 -6.96 -6.90
N PHE A 56 -2.67 -6.20 -7.88
CA PHE A 56 -2.32 -4.79 -7.65
C PHE A 56 -3.55 -3.96 -7.30
N GLN A 57 -4.67 -4.14 -8.00
CA GLN A 57 -5.89 -3.38 -7.70
C GLN A 57 -6.44 -3.69 -6.30
N GLN A 58 -6.36 -4.94 -5.85
CA GLN A 58 -6.71 -5.32 -4.47
C GLN A 58 -5.76 -4.68 -3.45
N PHE A 59 -4.45 -4.73 -3.71
CA PHE A 59 -3.46 -4.15 -2.80
C PHE A 59 -3.57 -2.62 -2.73
N LYS A 60 -3.77 -1.96 -3.88
CA LYS A 60 -4.05 -0.52 -3.99
C LYS A 60 -5.27 -0.13 -3.17
N THR A 61 -6.38 -0.84 -3.34
CA THR A 61 -7.63 -0.57 -2.60
C THR A 61 -7.40 -0.67 -1.09
N PHE A 62 -6.73 -1.72 -0.65
CA PHE A 62 -6.36 -1.88 0.75
C PHE A 62 -5.50 -0.73 1.27
N LEU A 63 -4.44 -0.36 0.55
CA LEU A 63 -3.56 0.72 0.98
C LEU A 63 -4.29 2.07 1.01
N PHE A 64 -5.15 2.33 0.04
CA PHE A 64 -6.00 3.53 0.00
C PHE A 64 -6.89 3.63 1.25
N GLU A 65 -7.59 2.54 1.61
CA GLU A 65 -8.37 2.48 2.86
C GLU A 65 -7.51 2.70 4.11
N LYS A 66 -6.27 2.21 4.13
CA LYS A 66 -5.35 2.48 5.25
C LYS A 66 -4.91 3.93 5.30
N CYS A 67 -4.62 4.56 4.17
CA CYS A 67 -4.30 5.99 4.14
C CYS A 67 -5.42 6.82 4.79
N GLN A 68 -6.69 6.56 4.46
CA GLN A 68 -7.84 7.25 5.05
C GLN A 68 -7.83 7.22 6.58
N ILE A 69 -7.53 6.06 7.17
CA ILE A 69 -7.46 5.89 8.63
C ILE A 69 -6.21 6.58 9.19
N LEU A 70 -5.07 6.43 8.52
CA LEU A 70 -3.78 6.92 9.02
C LEU A 70 -3.63 8.44 8.95
N PHE A 71 -4.40 9.15 8.12
CA PHE A 71 -4.39 10.62 8.11
C PHE A 71 -4.84 11.23 9.43
N ILE A 72 -5.66 10.52 10.19
CA ILE A 72 -6.14 10.93 11.52
C ILE A 72 -5.52 10.11 12.65
N ASP A 73 -4.44 9.37 12.37
CA ASP A 73 -3.71 8.61 13.38
C ASP A 73 -3.30 9.53 14.54
N GLU A 74 -3.30 9.05 15.78
CA GLU A 74 -2.92 9.86 16.94
C GLU A 74 -1.44 10.28 16.90
N GLU A 75 -0.58 9.43 16.33
CA GLU A 75 0.86 9.67 16.27
C GLU A 75 1.22 10.52 15.04
N PHE A 76 1.87 11.67 15.27
CA PHE A 76 2.19 12.60 14.19
C PHE A 76 3.16 12.02 13.16
N ARG A 77 4.10 11.15 13.58
CA ARG A 77 5.05 10.49 12.67
C ARG A 77 4.35 9.57 11.69
N VAL A 78 3.31 8.88 12.15
CA VAL A 78 2.48 8.03 11.29
C VAL A 78 1.74 8.89 10.28
N ARG A 79 1.05 9.96 10.73
CA ARG A 79 0.34 10.89 9.83
C ARG A 79 1.26 11.49 8.75
N ASN A 80 2.44 11.97 9.15
CA ASN A 80 3.40 12.58 8.22
C ASN A 80 3.90 11.61 7.15
N ASN A 81 4.02 10.32 7.49
CA ASN A 81 4.52 9.31 6.57
C ASN A 81 3.43 8.68 5.67
N VAL A 82 2.15 8.97 5.87
CA VAL A 82 1.07 8.50 4.98
C VAL A 82 1.31 8.98 3.54
N GLY A 83 1.88 10.18 3.38
CA GLY A 83 2.24 10.74 2.08
C GLY A 83 3.18 9.87 1.26
N ASP A 84 4.00 9.03 1.89
CA ASP A 84 4.92 8.12 1.18
C ASP A 84 4.16 7.02 0.43
N ILE A 85 3.11 6.44 1.05
CA ILE A 85 2.23 5.48 0.37
C ILE A 85 1.52 6.16 -0.79
N MET A 86 0.94 7.35 -0.56
CA MET A 86 0.20 8.06 -1.61
C MET A 86 1.09 8.35 -2.81
N LYS A 87 2.25 8.94 -2.56
CA LYS A 87 3.24 9.25 -3.59
C LYS A 87 3.58 7.99 -4.37
N LYS A 88 3.82 6.88 -3.67
CA LYS A 88 4.21 5.64 -4.32
C LYS A 88 3.09 5.03 -5.17
N LEU A 89 1.85 5.05 -4.67
CA LEU A 89 0.69 4.59 -5.45
C LEU A 89 0.48 5.45 -6.70
N ILE A 90 0.65 6.77 -6.61
CA ILE A 90 0.55 7.68 -7.75
C ILE A 90 1.66 7.40 -8.78
N GLU A 91 2.89 7.09 -8.32
CA GLU A 91 3.98 6.71 -9.21
C GLU A 91 3.69 5.42 -10.00
N VAL A 92 2.95 4.47 -9.41
CA VAL A 92 2.67 3.16 -10.03
C VAL A 92 1.35 3.14 -10.83
N ASP A 93 0.25 3.67 -10.29
CA ASP A 93 -1.09 3.65 -10.91
C ASP A 93 -1.39 4.92 -11.74
N GLY A 94 -0.56 5.96 -11.59
CA GLY A 94 -0.68 7.20 -12.36
C GLY A 94 -1.80 8.13 -11.89
N SER A 95 -2.44 8.81 -12.84
CA SER A 95 -3.38 9.91 -12.56
C SER A 95 -4.70 9.46 -11.90
N LYS A 96 -5.09 8.19 -12.04
CA LYS A 96 -6.38 7.70 -11.52
C LYS A 96 -6.43 7.73 -9.99
N ILE A 97 -5.43 7.14 -9.33
CA ILE A 97 -5.35 7.17 -7.85
C ILE A 97 -5.07 8.56 -7.30
N TYR A 98 -4.46 9.46 -8.08
CA TYR A 98 -4.26 10.85 -7.68
C TYR A 98 -5.59 11.57 -7.44
N ASP A 99 -6.57 11.39 -8.34
CA ASP A 99 -7.88 12.02 -8.20
C ASP A 99 -8.62 11.48 -6.95
N GLU A 100 -8.52 10.18 -6.67
CA GLU A 100 -9.08 9.57 -5.45
C GLU A 100 -8.46 10.15 -4.17
N PHE A 101 -7.13 10.34 -4.15
CA PHE A 101 -6.45 10.97 -3.02
C PHE A 101 -6.76 12.46 -2.88
N LYS A 102 -6.93 13.16 -3.99
CA LYS A 102 -7.32 14.57 -4.00
C LYS A 102 -8.69 14.72 -3.35
N ASP A 103 -9.67 13.93 -3.76
CA ASP A 103 -11.02 13.98 -3.19
C ASP A 103 -10.98 13.75 -1.67
N LEU A 104 -10.20 12.76 -1.22
CA LEU A 104 -10.01 12.45 0.20
C LEU A 104 -9.41 13.61 1.01
N LEU A 105 -8.42 14.33 0.47
CA LEU A 105 -7.75 15.42 1.20
C LEU A 105 -8.57 16.71 1.28
N PHE A 106 -9.56 16.86 0.41
CA PHE A 106 -10.42 18.04 0.34
C PHE A 106 -11.88 17.76 0.75
N THR A 107 -12.16 16.60 1.36
CA THR A 107 -13.44 16.29 2.04
C THR A 107 -13.39 16.66 3.52
#